data_AF-A0A3D5LF43-F1
#
_entry.id   AF-A0A3D5LF43-F1
#
_cell.length_a   1.000
_cell.length_b   1.000
_cell.length_c   1.000
_cell.angle_alpha   90.00
_cell.angle_beta   90.00
_cell.angle_gamma   90.00
#
_symmetry.space_group_name_H-M   'P 1'
#
loop_
_entity.id
_entity.type
_entity.pdbx_description
1 polymer ?
#
loop_
_entity_poly.entity_id
_entity_poly.type
_entity_poly.pdbx_seq_one_letter_code
_entity_poly.pdbx_strand_id
1 'polypeptide(L)'
;TEQEAASNLQNLAKKRARVLNDMATVLGRNPGEVTITKMISYLEEQPVEQKQLMEVKERLLQTGKEMAAINEQNEILLNQALEMVEFDLTLLKSMRQAPETANYNKNACNTGDLLGSSGFDAKQ
;
A
#
# COMPACT_ATOMS: atom_id res chain seq x y z
N THR A 1 -3.28 -8.13 -10.78
CA THR A 1 -2.47 -7.49 -9.68
C THR A 1 -3.22 -6.30 -9.10
N GLU A 2 -2.77 -5.68 -8.00
CA GLU A 2 -3.43 -4.49 -7.45
C GLU A 2 -3.53 -3.36 -8.49
N GLN A 3 -2.46 -3.11 -9.24
CA GLN A 3 -2.42 -2.10 -10.30
C GLN A 3 -3.44 -2.36 -11.43
N GLU A 4 -3.65 -3.62 -11.79
CA GLU A 4 -4.68 -4.02 -12.76
C GLU A 4 -6.09 -3.80 -12.21
N ALA A 5 -6.33 -4.17 -10.95
CA ALA A 5 -7.61 -3.92 -10.28
C ALA A 5 -7.91 -2.42 -10.18
N ALA A 6 -6.91 -1.60 -9.84
CA ALA A 6 -7.01 -0.14 -9.81
C ALA A 6 -7.33 0.45 -11.20
N SER A 7 -6.66 -0.05 -12.26
CA SER A 7 -6.94 0.34 -13.64
C SER A 7 -8.38 0.01 -14.05
N ASN A 8 -8.84 -1.21 -13.74
CA ASN A 8 -10.20 -1.64 -14.01
C ASN A 8 -11.23 -0.78 -13.25
N LEU A 9 -10.97 -0.47 -11.98
CA LEU A 9 -11.82 0.39 -11.17
C LEU A 9 -11.90 1.81 -11.76
N GLN A 10 -10.79 2.37 -12.23
CA GLN A 10 -10.75 3.68 -12.87
C GLN A 10 -11.57 3.69 -14.16
N ASN A 11 -11.48 2.63 -14.97
CA ASN A 11 -12.27 2.49 -16.20
C ASN A 11 -13.77 2.39 -15.90
N LEU A 12 -14.15 1.63 -14.87
CA LEU A 12 -15.54 1.56 -14.40
C LEU A 12 -16.04 2.92 -13.90
N ALA A 13 -15.21 3.68 -13.17
CA ALA A 13 -15.56 5.02 -12.72
C ALA A 13 -15.80 5.99 -13.89
N LYS A 14 -14.99 5.92 -14.96
CA LYS A 14 -15.19 6.67 -16.20
C LYS A 14 -16.50 6.28 -16.88
N LYS A 15 -16.78 4.97 -16.98
CA LYS A 15 -18.05 4.47 -17.57
C LYS A 15 -19.25 4.96 -16.76
N ARG A 16 -19.18 4.91 -15.43
CA ARG A 16 -20.21 5.45 -14.53
C ARG A 16 -20.47 6.93 -14.77
N ALA A 17 -19.42 7.75 -14.89
CA ALA A 17 -19.57 9.18 -15.17
C ALA A 17 -20.24 9.42 -16.53
N ARG A 18 -19.87 8.66 -17.56
CA ARG A 18 -20.51 8.73 -18.88
C ARG A 18 -22.00 8.40 -18.82
N VAL A 19 -22.35 7.26 -18.22
CA VAL A 19 -23.76 6.84 -18.08
C VAL A 19 -24.57 7.87 -17.32
N LEU A 20 -24.00 8.45 -16.27
CA LEU A 20 -24.65 9.48 -15.47
C LEU A 20 -24.88 10.77 -16.26
N ASN A 21 -23.94 11.18 -17.12
CA ASN A 21 -24.10 12.30 -18.03
C ASN A 21 -25.19 12.06 -19.09
N ASP A 22 -25.24 10.84 -19.63
CA ASP A 22 -26.25 10.44 -20.62
C ASP A 22 -27.65 10.49 -19.98
N MET A 23 -27.80 9.94 -18.76
CA MET A 23 -29.05 10.00 -17.99
C MET A 23 -29.43 11.45 -17.64
N ALA A 24 -28.48 12.30 -17.24
CA ALA A 24 -28.72 13.71 -16.99
C ALA A 24 -29.29 14.42 -18.23
N THR A 25 -28.73 14.11 -19.40
CA THR A 25 -29.17 14.66 -20.69
C THR A 25 -30.61 14.23 -21.01
N VAL A 26 -30.94 12.94 -20.82
CA VAL A 26 -32.30 12.41 -21.03
C VAL A 26 -33.31 13.09 -20.10
N LEU A 27 -32.91 13.38 -18.87
CA LEU A 27 -33.74 14.08 -17.88
C LEU A 27 -33.76 15.62 -18.05
N GLY A 28 -33.11 16.16 -19.09
CA GLY A 28 -33.04 17.60 -19.35
C GLY A 28 -32.27 18.39 -18.28
N ARG A 29 -31.29 17.76 -17.62
CA ARG A 29 -30.46 18.36 -16.56
C ARG A 29 -29.03 18.59 -17.03
N ASN A 30 -28.32 19.51 -16.36
CA ASN A 30 -26.93 19.80 -16.65
C ASN A 30 -26.02 18.63 -16.23
N PRO A 31 -25.30 17.97 -17.16
CA PRO A 31 -24.50 16.78 -16.86
C PRO A 31 -23.42 17.00 -15.81
N GLY A 32 -22.85 18.20 -15.74
CA GLY A 32 -21.78 18.54 -14.79
C GLY A 32 -22.22 18.65 -13.33
N GLU A 33 -23.53 18.75 -13.05
CA GLU A 33 -24.05 18.96 -11.69
C GLU A 33 -24.78 17.75 -11.11
N VAL A 34 -24.97 16.69 -11.91
CA VAL A 34 -25.68 15.50 -11.49
C VAL A 34 -24.72 14.59 -10.72
N THR A 35 -25.20 14.05 -9.60
CA THR A 35 -24.52 13.03 -8.82
C THR A 35 -25.43 11.82 -8.71
N ILE A 36 -24.89 10.64 -8.33
CA ILE A 36 -25.72 9.43 -8.14
C ILE A 36 -26.82 9.69 -7.11
N THR A 37 -26.53 10.46 -6.05
CA THR A 37 -27.52 10.84 -5.05
C THR A 37 -28.64 11.69 -5.65
N LYS A 38 -28.30 12.69 -6.49
CA LYS A 38 -29.31 13.50 -7.20
C LYS A 38 -30.11 12.66 -8.21
N MET A 39 -29.46 11.70 -8.87
CA MET A 39 -30.15 10.77 -9.78
C MET A 39 -31.19 9.93 -9.04
N ILE A 40 -30.84 9.40 -7.86
CA ILE A 40 -31.76 8.66 -6.99
C ILE A 40 -32.97 9.54 -6.60
N SER A 41 -32.77 10.83 -6.30
CA SER A 41 -33.91 11.73 -6.04
C SER A 41 -34.76 12.01 -7.28
N TYR A 42 -34.19 11.99 -8.48
CA TYR A 42 -35.00 12.16 -9.71
C TYR A 42 -35.84 10.94 -10.08
N LEU A 43 -35.51 9.76 -9.51
CA LEU A 43 -36.25 8.51 -9.69
C LEU A 43 -37.35 8.32 -8.64
N GLU A 44 -37.84 9.38 -8.00
CA GLU A 44 -38.93 9.31 -7.01
C GLU A 44 -40.21 8.68 -7.57
N GLU A 45 -40.48 8.84 -8.87
CA GLU A 45 -41.62 8.22 -9.56
C GLU A 45 -41.39 6.72 -9.85
N GLN A 46 -40.20 6.19 -9.58
CA GLN A 46 -39.74 4.82 -9.86
C GLN A 46 -39.13 4.19 -8.58
N PRO A 47 -39.97 3.82 -7.59
CA PRO A 47 -39.49 3.43 -6.26
C PRO A 47 -38.69 2.12 -6.25
N VAL A 48 -38.93 1.21 -7.21
CA VAL A 48 -38.20 -0.07 -7.29
C VAL A 48 -36.76 0.17 -7.74
N GLU A 49 -36.58 0.92 -8.80
CA GLU A 49 -35.29 1.30 -9.40
C GLU A 49 -34.49 2.18 -8.42
N GLN A 50 -35.17 3.12 -7.75
CA GLN A 50 -34.57 3.96 -6.73
C GLN A 50 -33.97 3.13 -5.59
N LYS A 51 -34.75 2.17 -5.06
CA LYS A 51 -34.29 1.29 -3.97
C LYS A 51 -33.10 0.44 -4.40
N GLN A 52 -33.17 -0.18 -5.59
CA GLN A 52 -32.07 -0.99 -6.12
C GLN A 52 -30.79 -0.17 -6.31
N LEU A 53 -30.89 1.03 -6.88
CA LEU A 53 -29.73 1.91 -7.08
C LEU A 53 -29.13 2.38 -5.75
N MET A 54 -29.98 2.64 -4.75
CA MET A 54 -29.54 2.99 -3.40
C MET A 54 -28.79 1.84 -2.72
N GLU A 55 -29.31 0.61 -2.77
CA GLU A 55 -28.66 -0.57 -2.22
C GLU A 55 -27.30 -0.86 -2.89
N VAL A 56 -27.22 -0.71 -4.21
CA VAL A 56 -25.95 -0.87 -4.94
C VAL A 56 -24.95 0.22 -4.56
N LYS A 57 -25.40 1.48 -4.46
CA LYS A 57 -24.56 2.59 -4.02
C LYS A 57 -23.98 2.35 -2.63
N GLU A 58 -24.82 1.93 -1.68
CA GLU A 58 -24.40 1.72 -0.30
C GLU A 58 -23.38 0.59 -0.19
N ARG A 59 -23.63 -0.54 -0.87
CA ARG A 59 -22.65 -1.64 -0.94
C ARG A 59 -21.33 -1.19 -1.54
N LEU A 60 -21.36 -0.43 -2.64
CA LEU A 60 -20.14 0.09 -3.25
C LEU A 60 -19.36 1.01 -2.31
N LEU A 61 -20.06 1.85 -1.54
CA LEU A 61 -19.43 2.73 -0.55
C LEU A 61 -18.79 1.92 0.58
N GLN A 62 -19.48 0.90 1.08
CA GLN A 62 -18.99 0.04 2.14
C GLN A 62 -17.75 -0.75 1.70
N THR A 63 -17.80 -1.42 0.55
CA THR A 63 -16.64 -2.13 0.00
C THR A 63 -15.47 -1.18 -0.28
N GLY A 64 -15.74 0.06 -0.72
CA GLY A 64 -14.71 1.07 -0.91
C GLY A 64 -13.99 1.46 0.39
N LYS A 65 -14.72 1.57 1.51
CA LYS A 65 -14.14 1.83 2.83
C LYS A 65 -13.27 0.67 3.31
N GLU A 66 -13.74 -0.56 3.14
CA GLU A 66 -13.00 -1.77 3.50
C GLU A 66 -11.70 -1.87 2.71
N MET A 67 -11.75 -1.61 1.40
CA MET A 67 -10.56 -1.59 0.55
C MET A 67 -9.54 -0.53 1.00
N ALA A 68 -10.01 0.67 1.36
CA ALA A 68 -9.13 1.72 1.87
C ALA A 68 -8.45 1.33 3.18
N ALA A 69 -9.19 0.71 4.11
CA ALA A 69 -8.64 0.23 5.38
C ALA A 69 -7.60 -0.89 5.19
N ILE A 70 -7.83 -1.81 4.25
CA ILE A 70 -6.86 -2.86 3.90
C ILE A 70 -5.59 -2.23 3.29
N ASN A 71 -5.75 -1.22 2.43
CA ASN A 71 -4.61 -0.56 1.81
C ASN A 71 -3.74 0.18 2.85
N GLU A 72 -4.38 0.86 3.80
CA GLU A 72 -3.68 1.50 4.93
C GLU A 72 -2.92 0.47 5.79
N GLN A 73 -3.53 -0.70 6.06
CA GLN A 73 -2.85 -1.78 6.76
C GLN A 73 -1.64 -2.30 5.97
N ASN A 74 -1.75 -2.46 4.64
CA ASN A 74 -0.63 -2.85 3.81
C ASN A 74 0.52 -1.84 3.88
N GLU A 75 0.21 -0.54 3.86
CA GLU A 75 1.20 0.53 4.01
C GLU A 75 1.95 0.43 5.35
N ILE A 76 1.21 0.22 6.45
CA ILE A 76 1.81 0.03 7.78
C ILE A 76 2.73 -1.20 7.81
N LEU A 77 2.28 -2.34 7.27
CA LEU A 77 3.06 -3.58 7.24
C LEU A 77 4.34 -3.42 6.41
N LEU A 78 4.27 -2.71 5.28
CA LEU A 78 5.43 -2.41 4.46
C LEU A 78 6.44 -1.53 5.21
N ASN A 79 5.97 -0.50 5.91
CA ASN A 79 6.84 0.35 6.73
C ASN A 79 7.52 -0.45 7.85
N GLN A 80 6.77 -1.31 8.56
CA GLN A 80 7.34 -2.19 9.58
C GLN A 80 8.40 -3.15 9.00
N ALA A 81 8.16 -3.68 7.80
CA ALA A 81 9.15 -4.53 7.13
C ALA A 81 10.43 -3.76 6.77
N LEU A 82 10.31 -2.51 6.33
CA LEU A 82 11.46 -1.64 6.09
C LEU A 82 12.24 -1.36 7.39
N GLU A 83 11.55 -1.05 8.48
CA GLU A 83 12.17 -0.84 9.79
C GLU A 83 12.94 -2.08 10.27
N MET A 84 12.40 -3.29 10.08
CA MET A 84 13.10 -4.54 10.42
C MET A 84 14.38 -4.72 9.59
N VAL A 85 14.32 -4.46 8.28
CA VAL A 85 15.50 -4.55 7.41
C VAL A 85 16.57 -3.52 7.79
N GLU A 86 16.16 -2.30 8.15
CA GLU A 86 17.08 -1.26 8.61
C GLU A 86 17.74 -1.62 9.95
N PHE A 87 16.98 -2.22 10.86
CA PHE A 87 17.51 -2.76 12.11
C PHE A 87 18.56 -3.85 11.85
N ASP A 88 18.24 -4.83 11.01
CA ASP A 88 19.17 -5.92 10.65
C ASP A 88 20.45 -5.38 10.00
N LEU A 89 20.33 -4.40 9.11
CA LEU A 89 21.45 -3.75 8.45
C LEU A 89 22.32 -2.97 9.46
N THR A 90 21.70 -2.32 10.43
CA THR A 90 22.39 -1.63 11.53
C THR A 90 23.13 -2.62 12.42
N LEU A 91 22.49 -3.74 12.77
CA LEU A 91 23.11 -4.82 13.55
C LEU A 91 24.33 -5.38 12.80
N LEU A 92 24.20 -5.71 11.52
CA LEU A 92 25.31 -6.22 10.70
C LEU A 92 26.48 -5.23 10.61
N LYS A 93 26.20 -3.93 10.44
CA LYS A 93 27.24 -2.89 10.47
C LYS A 93 27.91 -2.83 11.83
N SER A 94 27.13 -2.87 12.91
CA SER A 94 27.65 -2.84 14.28
C SER A 94 28.51 -4.06 14.60
N MET A 95 28.16 -5.26 14.12
CA MET A 95 29.00 -6.46 14.27
C MET A 95 30.32 -6.37 13.51
N ARG A 96 30.36 -5.68 12.36
CA ARG A 96 31.60 -5.47 11.59
C ARG A 96 32.44 -4.31 12.13
N GLN A 97 31.84 -3.40 12.90
CA GLN A 97 32.49 -2.24 13.51
C GLN A 97 32.84 -2.44 14.98
N ALA A 98 32.18 -3.35 15.68
CA ALA A 98 32.54 -3.74 17.03
C ALA A 98 33.98 -4.26 16.96
N PRO A 99 34.95 -3.58 17.61
CA PRO A 99 36.25 -4.18 17.82
C PRO A 99 35.98 -5.50 18.53
N GLU A 100 36.67 -6.58 18.15
CA GLU A 100 36.68 -7.80 18.96
C GLU A 100 36.95 -7.39 20.40
N THR A 101 35.94 -7.49 21.26
CA THR A 101 36.07 -7.10 22.65
C THR A 101 36.92 -8.15 23.34
N ALA A 102 38.23 -7.89 23.28
CA ALA A 102 39.30 -8.37 24.12
C ALA A 102 39.16 -9.81 24.63
N ASN A 103 39.78 -10.72 23.89
CA ASN A 103 40.06 -12.08 24.34
C ASN A 103 41.21 -12.01 25.38
N TYR A 104 40.88 -11.63 26.62
CA TYR A 104 41.86 -11.62 27.69
C TYR A 104 42.12 -13.06 28.16
N ASN A 105 43.33 -13.57 27.92
CA ASN A 105 43.81 -14.70 28.69
C ASN A 105 43.95 -14.29 30.17
N LYS A 106 44.13 -15.26 31.08
CA LYS A 106 44.23 -15.05 32.54
C LYS A 106 45.33 -14.06 32.98
N ASN A 107 46.18 -13.60 32.05
CA ASN A 107 47.26 -12.64 32.27
C ASN A 107 47.01 -11.27 31.60
N ALA A 108 45.79 -10.98 31.13
CA ALA A 108 45.35 -9.70 30.58
C ALA A 108 46.21 -9.14 29.42
N CYS A 109 46.85 -10.00 28.63
CA CYS A 109 47.55 -9.58 27.41
C CYS A 109 46.61 -9.68 26.19
N ASN A 110 46.51 -8.59 25.43
CA ASN A 110 45.68 -8.50 24.23
C ASN A 110 46.41 -9.17 23.05
N THR A 111 46.10 -10.44 22.75
CA THR A 111 46.50 -11.10 21.50
C THR A 111 45.53 -10.69 20.40
N GLY A 112 45.61 -9.42 19.98
CA GLY A 112 44.98 -8.96 18.75
C GLY A 112 45.76 -9.54 17.57
N ASP A 113 45.30 -10.67 17.03
CA ASP A 113 45.70 -11.03 15.67
C ASP A 113 44.86 -10.15 14.75
N LEU A 114 45.48 -9.08 14.29
CA LEU A 114 44.97 -8.22 13.23
C LEU A 114 44.82 -9.10 11.99
N LEU A 115 43.65 -9.72 11.79
CA LEU A 115 43.28 -10.41 10.56
C LEU A 115 43.12 -9.38 9.43
N GLY A 116 44.27 -8.92 8.94
CA GLY A 116 44.44 -7.92 7.93
C GLY A 116 45.90 -7.93 7.48
N SER A 117 46.16 -8.66 6.39
CA SER A 117 47.44 -8.71 5.65
C SER A 117 48.47 -9.76 6.10
N SER A 118 48.17 -11.04 5.88
CA SER A 118 49.22 -12.02 5.61
C SER A 118 48.86 -12.76 4.33
N GLY A 119 49.41 -12.29 3.22
CA GLY A 119 49.26 -12.88 1.90
C GLY A 119 49.72 -14.34 1.92
N PHE A 120 48.81 -15.21 1.51
CA PHE A 120 49.12 -16.60 1.19
C PHE A 120 49.87 -16.60 -0.16
N ASP A 121 51.20 -16.60 -0.14
CA ASP A 121 52.02 -16.93 -1.32
C ASP A 121 52.60 -18.34 -1.15
N ALA A 122 51.91 -19.31 -1.74
CA ALA A 122 52.37 -20.68 -1.84
C ALA A 122 53.11 -20.85 -3.17
N LYS A 123 54.44 -20.73 -3.16
CA LYS A 123 55.32 -21.30 -4.19
C LYS A 123 56.55 -21.93 -3.54
N GLN A 124 56.66 -23.24 -3.69
CA GLN A 124 57.95 -23.94 -3.79
C GLN A 124 58.46 -23.83 -5.23
#